data_AF-A0A3E0KHA2-F1
#
_entry.id   AF-A0A3E0KHA2-F1
#
_cell.length_a   1.000
_cell.length_b   1.000
_cell.length_c   1.000
_cell.angle_alpha   90.00
_cell.angle_beta   90.00
_cell.angle_gamma   90.00
#
_symmetry.space_group_name_H-M   'P 1'
#
loop_
_entity.id
_entity.type
_entity.pdbx_description
1 polymer ?
#
loop_
_entity_poly.entity_id
_entity_poly.type
_entity_poly.pdbx_seq_one_letter_code
_entity_poly.pdbx_strand_id
1 'polypeptide(L)'
;MEYTLNRVWTLAALAALAAALALVLGFPMAAAGVAAGLPVGIVNYLMMFSVRRQMAAAGTGKADAGPLVQRSMMRLLLSATALLLASLLGPEFLIGALIGIVTEIFSYFKDAIQIFMALGRKE
;
A
#
# COMPACT_ATOMS: atom_id res chain seq x y z
N MET A 1 7.03 16.77 1.47
CA MET A 1 6.01 16.40 0.45
C MET A 1 6.62 15.60 -0.71
N GLU A 2 7.90 15.79 -1.05
CA GLU A 2 8.53 15.01 -2.13
C GLU A 2 8.57 13.50 -1.85
N TYR A 3 8.81 13.09 -0.59
CA TYR A 3 8.82 11.66 -0.22
C TYR A 3 7.45 10.98 -0.38
N THR A 4 6.36 11.71 -0.13
CA THR A 4 4.98 11.18 -0.26
C THR A 4 4.58 11.01 -1.72
N LEU A 5 4.95 11.96 -2.59
CA LEU A 5 4.66 11.88 -4.02
C LEU A 5 5.45 10.76 -4.70
N ASN A 6 6.76 10.66 -4.45
CA ASN A 6 7.58 9.61 -5.04
C ASN A 6 7.07 8.20 -4.69
N ARG A 7 6.51 8.03 -3.48
CA ARG A 7 5.95 6.75 -3.05
C ARG A 7 4.66 6.40 -3.79
N VAL A 8 3.72 7.34 -3.90
CA VAL A 8 2.48 7.17 -4.67
C VAL A 8 2.80 6.82 -6.13
N TRP A 9 3.80 7.47 -6.73
CA TRP A 9 4.26 7.12 -8.08
C TRP A 9 4.83 5.70 -8.18
N THR A 10 5.61 5.24 -7.19
CA THR A 10 6.05 3.83 -7.18
C THR A 10 4.88 2.85 -7.04
N LEU A 11 3.89 3.16 -6.20
CA LEU A 11 2.69 2.32 -6.06
C LEU A 11 1.92 2.26 -7.38
N ALA A 12 1.72 3.42 -8.02
CA ALA A 12 1.07 3.51 -9.32
C ALA A 12 1.85 2.75 -10.41
N ALA A 13 3.18 2.86 -10.43
CA ALA A 13 4.03 2.15 -11.40
C ALA A 13 3.99 0.63 -11.20
N LEU A 14 4.05 0.14 -9.96
CA LEU A 14 3.94 -1.28 -9.66
C LEU A 14 2.55 -1.83 -10.00
N ALA A 15 1.49 -1.10 -9.67
CA ALA A 15 0.13 -1.46 -10.03
C ALA A 15 -0.08 -1.44 -11.55
N ALA A 16 0.46 -0.44 -12.25
CA ALA A 16 0.40 -0.37 -13.71
C ALA A 16 1.12 -1.56 -14.36
N LEU A 17 2.28 -1.96 -13.82
CA LEU A 17 3.01 -3.13 -14.28
C LEU A 17 2.23 -4.42 -14.03
N ALA A 18 1.64 -4.58 -12.85
CA ALA A 18 0.78 -5.73 -12.53
C ALA A 18 -0.48 -5.79 -13.42
N ALA A 19 -1.12 -4.64 -13.67
CA ALA A 19 -2.28 -4.55 -14.57
C ALA A 19 -1.89 -4.85 -16.02
N ALA A 20 -0.74 -4.36 -16.49
CA ALA A 20 -0.24 -4.65 -17.83
C ALA A 20 0.06 -6.15 -18.01
N LEU A 21 0.67 -6.79 -17.01
CA LEU A 21 0.87 -8.25 -17.02
C LEU A 21 -0.45 -9.00 -17.07
N ALA A 22 -1.45 -8.59 -16.28
CA ALA A 22 -2.79 -9.20 -16.31
C ALA A 22 -3.44 -9.07 -17.70
N LEU A 23 -3.31 -7.91 -18.37
CA LEU A 23 -3.81 -7.72 -19.73
C LEU A 23 -3.09 -8.61 -20.75
N VAL A 24 -1.77 -8.69 -20.69
CA VAL A 24 -0.97 -9.54 -21.60
C VAL A 24 -1.30 -11.02 -21.41
N LEU A 25 -1.60 -11.45 -20.19
CA LEU A 25 -2.01 -12.82 -19.88
C LEU A 25 -3.50 -13.11 -20.20
N GLY A 26 -4.25 -12.12 -20.67
CA GLY A 26 -5.65 -12.28 -21.08
C GLY A 26 -6.68 -12.14 -19.96
N PHE A 27 -6.32 -11.52 -18.83
CA PHE A 27 -7.19 -11.30 -17.67
C PHE A 27 -7.58 -9.82 -17.51
N PRO A 28 -8.51 -9.29 -18.34
CA PRO A 28 -8.90 -7.87 -18.29
C PRO A 28 -9.60 -7.48 -16.99
N MET A 29 -10.39 -8.39 -16.40
CA MET A 29 -11.07 -8.12 -15.13
C MET A 29 -10.08 -8.06 -13.96
N ALA A 30 -9.00 -8.84 -14.00
CA ALA A 30 -7.92 -8.73 -13.02
C ALA A 30 -7.18 -7.39 -13.14
N ALA A 31 -6.92 -6.90 -14.35
CA ALA A 31 -6.31 -5.59 -14.56
C ALA A 31 -7.20 -4.45 -13.99
N ALA A 32 -8.51 -4.52 -14.23
CA ALA A 32 -9.48 -3.59 -13.64
C ALA A 32 -9.50 -3.69 -12.10
N GLY A 33 -9.42 -4.91 -11.57
CA GLY A 33 -9.27 -5.15 -10.13
C GLY A 33 -8.04 -4.47 -9.56
N VAL A 34 -6.87 -4.62 -10.19
CA VAL A 34 -5.61 -3.98 -9.76
C VAL A 34 -5.76 -2.47 -9.70
N ALA A 35 -6.35 -1.87 -10.73
CA ALA A 35 -6.61 -0.43 -10.78
C ALA A 35 -7.57 0.02 -9.67
N ALA A 36 -8.62 -0.77 -9.38
CA ALA A 36 -9.58 -0.49 -8.32
C ALA A 36 -9.01 -0.69 -6.90
N GLY A 37 -8.01 -1.57 -6.73
CA GLY A 37 -7.31 -1.79 -5.47
C GLY A 37 -6.31 -0.68 -5.12
N LEU A 38 -5.80 0.05 -6.13
CA LEU A 38 -4.81 1.11 -5.94
C LEU A 38 -5.27 2.25 -4.99
N PRO A 39 -6.49 2.83 -5.13
CA PRO A 39 -6.98 3.85 -4.20
C PRO A 39 -6.96 3.39 -2.74
N VAL A 40 -7.28 2.13 -2.47
CA VAL A 40 -7.28 1.56 -1.10
C VAL A 40 -5.86 1.57 -0.54
N GLY A 41 -4.87 1.12 -1.32
CA GLY A 41 -3.45 1.17 -0.93
C GLY A 41 -2.95 2.60 -0.70
N ILE A 42 -3.40 3.57 -1.49
CA ILE A 42 -3.05 4.99 -1.30
C ILE A 42 -3.64 5.53 0.02
N VAL A 43 -4.92 5.27 0.29
CA VAL A 43 -5.58 5.71 1.54
C VAL A 43 -4.89 5.11 2.76
N ASN A 44 -4.58 3.82 2.71
CA ASN A 44 -3.83 3.11 3.75
C ASN A 44 -2.45 3.73 4.01
N TYR A 45 -1.72 4.03 2.94
CA TYR A 45 -0.43 4.71 3.03
C TYR A 45 -0.55 6.08 3.72
N LEU A 46 -1.52 6.90 3.31
CA LEU A 46 -1.74 8.24 3.88
C LEU A 46 -2.09 8.17 5.37
N MET A 47 -2.93 7.21 5.77
CA MET A 47 -3.25 6.97 7.18
C MET A 47 -1.98 6.68 7.98
N MET A 48 -1.11 5.80 7.49
CA MET A 48 0.10 5.40 8.20
C MET A 48 1.19 6.48 8.18
N PHE A 49 1.27 7.28 7.12
CA PHE A 49 2.15 8.44 7.05
C PHE A 49 1.84 9.48 8.14
N SER A 50 0.55 9.72 8.40
CA SER A 50 0.14 10.65 9.46
C SER A 50 0.57 10.21 10.87
N VAL A 51 0.56 8.89 11.14
CA VAL A 51 1.06 8.30 12.39
C VAL A 51 2.56 8.52 12.53
N ARG A 52 3.31 8.15 11.47
CA ARG A 52 4.78 8.22 11.50
C ARG A 52 5.26 9.66 11.70
N ARG A 53 4.57 10.64 11.10
CA ARG A 53 4.88 12.05 11.29
C ARG A 53 4.58 12.53 12.71
N GLN A 54 3.46 12.10 13.31
CA GLN A 54 3.14 12.39 14.71
C GLN A 54 4.17 11.77 15.66
N MET A 55 4.58 10.52 15.40
CA MET A 55 5.60 9.83 16.20
C MET A 55 6.98 10.48 16.09
N ALA A 56 7.39 10.90 14.89
CA ALA A 56 8.65 11.60 14.68
C ALA A 56 8.68 12.97 15.40
N ALA A 57 7.54 13.67 15.43
CA ALA A 57 7.41 14.96 16.12
C ALA A 57 7.38 14.82 17.66
N ALA A 58 6.89 13.70 18.18
CA ALA A 58 6.80 13.48 19.63
C ALA A 58 8.15 13.18 20.30
N GLY A 59 9.17 12.71 19.56
CA GLY A 59 10.54 12.54 20.08
C GLY A 59 10.71 11.52 21.22
N THR A 60 9.66 10.85 21.68
CA THR A 60 9.67 10.08 22.93
C THR A 60 10.14 8.63 22.82
N GLY A 61 10.38 8.09 21.61
CA GLY A 61 10.83 6.69 21.42
C GLY A 61 9.82 5.60 21.87
N LYS A 62 8.79 5.97 22.63
CA LYS A 62 7.63 5.17 23.01
C LYS A 62 6.43 5.73 22.29
N ALA A 63 6.12 5.10 21.16
CA ALA A 63 4.86 5.33 20.48
C ALA A 63 3.72 4.98 21.43
N ASP A 64 2.74 5.85 21.57
CA ASP A 64 1.46 5.42 22.11
C ASP A 64 0.90 4.37 21.13
N ALA A 65 0.80 3.12 21.56
CA ALA A 65 0.45 2.01 20.67
C ALA A 65 -1.00 2.13 20.16
N GLY A 66 -1.85 2.84 20.90
CA GLY A 66 -3.28 3.01 20.61
C GLY A 66 -3.57 3.53 19.19
N PRO A 67 -3.07 4.72 18.80
CA PRO A 67 -3.28 5.26 17.46
C PRO A 67 -2.76 4.38 16.32
N LEU A 68 -1.69 3.63 16.55
CA LEU A 68 -1.10 2.71 15.55
C LEU A 68 -1.98 1.46 15.38
N VAL A 69 -2.46 0.90 16.48
CA VAL A 69 -3.41 -0.23 16.48
C VAL A 69 -4.73 0.19 15.83
N GLN A 70 -5.31 1.33 16.21
CA GLN A 70 -6.57 1.84 15.67
C GLN A 70 -6.51 2.02 14.15
N ARG A 71 -5.45 2.64 13.63
CA ARG A 71 -5.29 2.82 12.17
C ARG A 71 -5.00 1.52 11.44
N SER A 72 -4.31 0.57 12.08
CA SER A 72 -4.12 -0.77 11.53
C SER A 72 -5.44 -1.52 11.42
N MET A 73 -6.34 -1.38 12.41
CA MET A 73 -7.70 -1.93 12.34
C MET A 73 -8.54 -1.25 11.26
N MET A 74 -8.48 0.07 11.15
CA MET A 74 -9.18 0.81 10.07
C MET A 74 -8.72 0.36 8.69
N ARG A 75 -7.41 0.18 8.51
CA ARG A 75 -6.83 -0.36 7.26
C ARG A 75 -7.33 -1.76 6.96
N LEU A 76 -7.38 -2.63 7.97
CA LEU A 76 -7.91 -3.98 7.81
C LEU A 76 -9.37 -3.94 7.38
N LEU A 77 -10.19 -3.13 8.04
CA LEU A 77 -11.61 -2.97 7.70
C LEU A 77 -11.77 -2.41 6.28
N LEU A 78 -11.04 -1.35 5.91
CA LEU A 78 -11.05 -0.80 4.55
C LEU A 78 -10.69 -1.86 3.50
N SER A 79 -9.64 -2.63 3.75
CA SER A 79 -9.17 -3.67 2.83
C SER A 79 -10.17 -4.82 2.75
N ALA A 80 -10.75 -5.24 3.88
CA ALA A 80 -11.77 -6.27 3.92
C ALA A 80 -13.04 -5.84 3.19
N THR A 81 -13.54 -4.61 3.41
CA THR A 81 -14.70 -4.07 2.71
C THR A 81 -14.43 -3.93 1.23
N ALA A 82 -13.26 -3.45 0.83
CA ALA A 82 -12.88 -3.35 -0.58
C ALA A 82 -12.84 -4.72 -1.26
N LEU A 83 -12.26 -5.73 -0.61
CA LEU A 83 -12.23 -7.10 -1.12
C LEU A 83 -13.62 -7.74 -1.15
N LEU A 84 -14.48 -7.44 -0.17
CA LEU A 84 -15.86 -7.89 -0.14
C LEU A 84 -16.69 -7.28 -1.27
N LEU A 85 -16.46 -6.01 -1.60
CA LEU A 85 -17.09 -5.37 -2.76
C LEU A 85 -16.53 -5.93 -4.08
N ALA A 86 -15.22 -6.19 -4.12
CA ALA A 86 -14.55 -6.77 -5.29
C ALA A 86 -15.04 -8.20 -5.60
N SER A 87 -15.40 -8.98 -4.58
CA SER A 87 -15.89 -10.35 -4.77
C SER A 87 -17.24 -10.40 -5.51
N LEU A 88 -18.03 -9.32 -5.49
CA LEU A 88 -19.27 -9.19 -6.25
C LEU A 88 -19.05 -9.11 -7.76
N LEU A 89 -17.85 -8.71 -8.19
CA LEU A 89 -17.48 -8.57 -9.60
C LEU A 89 -16.79 -9.83 -10.17
N GLY A 90 -16.67 -10.88 -9.37
CA GLY A 90 -16.11 -12.18 -9.75
C GLY A 90 -14.69 -12.43 -9.26
N PRO A 91 -14.21 -13.69 -9.37
CA PRO A 91 -12.93 -14.14 -8.82
C PRO A 91 -11.72 -13.46 -9.47
N GLU A 92 -11.77 -13.20 -10.78
CA GLU A 92 -10.67 -12.52 -11.49
C GLU A 92 -10.47 -11.09 -10.99
N PHE A 93 -11.57 -10.34 -10.84
CA PHE A 93 -11.53 -8.97 -10.31
C PHE A 93 -11.03 -8.96 -8.87
N LEU A 94 -11.50 -9.89 -8.04
CA LEU A 94 -11.06 -10.06 -6.65
C LEU A 94 -9.55 -10.29 -6.56
N ILE A 95 -8.99 -11.19 -7.37
CA ILE A 95 -7.55 -11.45 -7.41
C ILE A 95 -6.79 -10.18 -7.82
N GLY A 96 -7.28 -9.48 -8.85
CA GLY A 96 -6.72 -8.20 -9.26
C GLY A 96 -6.71 -7.17 -8.13
N ALA A 97 -7.84 -6.99 -7.46
CA ALA A 97 -7.99 -6.05 -6.35
C ALA A 97 -7.06 -6.40 -5.18
N LEU A 98 -6.92 -7.69 -4.87
CA LEU A 98 -5.96 -8.17 -3.87
C LEU A 98 -4.53 -7.81 -4.26
N ILE A 99 -4.11 -8.03 -5.50
CA ILE A 99 -2.79 -7.65 -5.99
C ILE A 99 -2.58 -6.13 -5.87
N GLY A 100 -3.58 -5.33 -6.26
CA GLY A 100 -3.54 -3.86 -6.13
C GLY A 100 -3.35 -3.39 -4.68
N ILE A 101 -4.07 -4.01 -3.73
CA ILE A 101 -3.96 -3.70 -2.29
C ILE A 101 -2.61 -4.17 -1.73
N VAL A 102 -2.17 -5.38 -2.06
CA VAL A 102 -0.91 -5.98 -1.58
C VAL A 102 0.31 -5.28 -2.15
N THR A 103 0.19 -4.62 -3.31
CA THR A 103 1.27 -3.81 -3.89
C THR A 103 1.78 -2.73 -2.91
N GLU A 104 0.93 -2.27 -1.99
CA GLU A 104 1.34 -1.39 -0.90
C GLU A 104 2.47 -1.99 -0.04
N ILE A 105 2.46 -3.31 0.19
CA ILE A 105 3.46 -4.02 1.03
C ILE A 105 4.86 -3.84 0.46
N PHE A 106 5.01 -3.92 -0.86
CA PHE A 106 6.30 -3.76 -1.54
C PHE A 106 6.89 -2.37 -1.37
N SER A 107 6.06 -1.34 -1.14
CA SER A 107 6.57 0.00 -0.85
C SER A 107 7.33 0.05 0.49
N TYR A 108 6.95 -0.75 1.48
CA TYR A 108 7.66 -0.83 2.76
C TYR A 108 9.02 -1.53 2.66
N PHE A 109 9.16 -2.51 1.76
CA PHE A 109 10.44 -3.14 1.47
C PHE A 109 11.46 -2.15 0.91
N LYS A 110 11.04 -1.24 0.01
CA LYS A 110 11.92 -0.18 -0.51
C LYS A 110 12.45 0.73 0.60
N ASP A 111 11.61 1.12 1.56
CA ASP A 111 12.04 1.90 2.72
C ASP A 111 13.04 1.13 3.59
N ALA A 112 12.78 -0.16 3.84
CA ALA A 112 13.69 -1.01 4.61
C ALA A 112 15.06 -1.14 3.95
N ILE A 113 15.09 -1.34 2.62
CA ILE A 113 16.32 -1.40 1.82
C ILE A 113 17.07 -0.06 1.85
N GLN A 114 16.36 1.07 1.72
CA GLN A 114 16.98 2.39 1.78
C GLN A 114 17.62 2.67 3.15
N ILE A 115 16.94 2.28 4.23
CA ILE A 115 17.49 2.40 5.60
C ILE A 115 18.72 1.50 5.76
N PHE A 116 18.65 0.27 5.27
CA PHE A 116 19.77 -0.68 5.32
C PHE A 116 20.99 -0.15 4.54
N MET A 117 20.80 0.36 3.32
CA MET A 117 21.87 0.96 2.52
C MET A 117 22.43 2.25 3.14
N ALA A 118 21.60 3.04 3.82
CA ALA A 118 22.05 4.26 4.51
C ALA A 118 22.86 3.95 5.78
N LEU A 119 22.55 2.85 6.47
CA LEU A 119 23.32 2.34 7.60
C LEU A 119 24.68 1.76 7.16
N GLY A 120 24.70 0.98 6.08
CA GLY A 120 25.95 0.43 5.52
C GLY A 120 26.88 1.46 4.88
N ARG A 121 26.47 2.73 4.76
CA ARG A 121 27.31 3.85 4.27
C ARG A 121 27.97 4.65 5.40
N LYS A 122 27.65 4.33 6.66
CA LYS A 122 28.22 4.98 7.86
C LYS A 122 29.35 4.18 8.51
N GLU A 123 29.73 3.06 7.91
CA GLU A 123 30.97 2.32 8.20
C GLU A 123 31.98 2.59 7.08
#